data_AF-A0AAN6RUL2-F1
#
_entry.id   AF-A0AAN6RUL2-F1
#
_cell.length_a   1.000
_cell.length_b   1.000
_cell.length_c   1.000
_cell.angle_alpha   90.00
_cell.angle_beta   90.00
_cell.angle_gamma   90.00
#
_symmetry.space_group_name_H-M   'P 1'
#
loop_
_entity.id
_entity.type
_entity.pdbx_description
1 polymer ?
#
loop_
_entity_poly.entity_id
_entity_poly.type
_entity_poly.pdbx_seq_one_letter_code
_entity_poly.pdbx_strand_id
1 'polypeptide(L)'
;MSPDETRARPSRFDLRGWLEAAILSSNATLPPTPPRSTKSGSSTKAGSSSAQSSSAQSSSAQSISAQSNSASSSAFSTSPASHSRKLATVRLVTAVKPINRTHSVATVDGWKVVVPKAKHFVQGHYVLFFEVDAFLPCRSPFAEHFAEAGSRTIFDGDEGYRVGTSAWTDWQGNEIISQGHICHVTLFPSISDRACDLHWKHRARPEETIAAIIRDIDFSAELGIQKWEAFPDPPPLTDPTVATDILTANTRTPSFIPKTDTERVQNCPNLFTKPKYSRHIFQESLKMDGSTITIYFIPRTSPIFSTLPDLPPISPGTAPNPGFGFLKHAIHPTGRLGVCSRKQDLLPHLLTPTSSSSAANHTPFWTATIAADLHKLLPALNQPIAIQAELVGDKVQGNPYTYPPGKHELFVFSISLLLSAGKNGAPAAARRWDPREVEAFAEEHGLKHVPVLGYRVITSIARHHEDLITRAELKKGEGLVFKNCVDGRWFKVLSNGWIIEKGDESAATSAKRKGKGKMGEGGEKEVCRGWEMDEEGKREIREIRENLEEWMEKDEGVRVFMEQWEREWYREREGGGGMGGGKGAAEFGLSKKKREEVLDWLGM
;
A
#
# COMPACT_ATOMS: atom_id res chain seq x y z
N MET A 1 -18.41 44.29 -29.37
CA MET A 1 -19.48 43.34 -29.73
C MET A 1 -18.87 41.96 -29.79
N SER A 2 -19.64 40.98 -29.34
CA SER A 2 -19.29 39.56 -29.17
C SER A 2 -18.80 38.84 -30.45
N PRO A 3 -18.22 37.64 -30.29
CA PRO A 3 -17.47 36.88 -31.28
C PRO A 3 -18.34 35.95 -32.13
N ASP A 4 -17.77 35.36 -33.17
CA ASP A 4 -18.32 34.14 -33.78
C ASP A 4 -17.25 33.04 -33.86
N GLU A 5 -17.69 31.84 -33.54
CA GLU A 5 -16.93 30.66 -33.14
C GLU A 5 -16.58 29.79 -34.36
N THR A 6 -15.32 29.38 -34.49
CA THR A 6 -14.98 28.13 -35.19
C THR A 6 -14.53 27.09 -34.17
N ARG A 7 -15.48 26.23 -33.78
CA ARG A 7 -15.27 24.98 -33.06
C ARG A 7 -14.20 24.14 -33.75
N ALA A 8 -13.04 23.96 -33.11
CA ALA A 8 -12.10 22.91 -33.46
C ALA A 8 -12.75 21.53 -33.17
N ARG A 9 -12.74 20.64 -34.17
CA ARG A 9 -13.14 19.24 -34.03
C ARG A 9 -12.23 18.54 -33.00
N PRO A 10 -12.74 17.58 -32.20
CA PRO A 10 -11.89 16.79 -31.30
C PRO A 10 -10.86 16.00 -32.11
N SER A 11 -9.59 16.06 -31.71
CA SER A 11 -8.51 15.29 -32.32
C SER A 11 -8.82 13.80 -32.26
N ARG A 12 -8.60 13.09 -33.38
CA ARG A 12 -8.64 11.62 -33.47
C ARG A 12 -7.90 10.99 -32.28
N PHE A 13 -8.47 9.93 -31.73
CA PHE A 13 -7.86 9.10 -30.69
C PHE A 13 -6.47 8.63 -31.16
N ASP A 14 -5.43 8.84 -30.34
CA ASP A 14 -4.07 8.34 -30.60
C ASP A 14 -4.02 6.84 -30.25
N LEU A 15 -4.58 6.05 -31.16
CA LEU A 15 -4.69 4.59 -31.04
C LEU A 15 -3.30 3.94 -30.92
N ARG A 16 -2.28 4.56 -31.51
CA ARG A 16 -0.88 4.13 -31.45
C ARG A 16 -0.30 4.32 -30.05
N GLY A 17 -0.50 5.50 -29.43
CA GLY A 17 -0.12 5.75 -28.05
C GLY A 17 -0.86 4.88 -27.03
N TRP A 18 -2.12 4.53 -27.31
CA TRP A 18 -2.89 3.59 -26.48
C TRP A 18 -2.39 2.13 -26.60
N LEU A 19 -2.09 1.65 -27.82
CA LEU A 19 -1.50 0.33 -28.05
C LEU A 19 -0.09 0.22 -27.43
N GLU A 20 0.75 1.26 -27.54
CA GLU A 20 2.06 1.31 -26.90
C GLU A 20 1.96 1.16 -25.37
N ALA A 21 0.99 1.82 -24.75
CA ALA A 21 0.75 1.74 -23.31
C ALA A 21 0.19 0.37 -22.84
N ALA A 22 -0.58 -0.31 -23.68
CA ALA A 22 -1.09 -1.67 -23.41
C ALA A 22 0.02 -2.73 -23.51
N ILE A 23 0.90 -2.62 -24.51
CA ILE A 23 2.00 -3.57 -24.76
C ILE A 23 3.15 -3.39 -23.74
N LEU A 24 3.46 -2.16 -23.32
CA LEU A 24 4.41 -1.93 -22.22
C LEU A 24 3.92 -2.55 -20.89
N SER A 25 2.60 -2.73 -20.73
CA SER A 25 1.98 -3.30 -19.52
C SER A 25 1.94 -4.84 -19.49
N SER A 26 2.16 -5.50 -20.63
CA SER A 26 2.21 -6.96 -20.76
C SER A 26 3.64 -7.54 -20.71
N ASN A 27 4.67 -6.71 -20.93
CA ASN A 27 6.08 -7.14 -20.94
C ASN A 27 6.91 -6.69 -19.71
N ALA A 28 6.27 -6.20 -18.64
CA ALA A 28 6.98 -5.92 -17.39
C ALA A 28 7.35 -7.23 -16.68
N THR A 29 8.44 -7.87 -17.11
CA THR A 29 9.04 -8.99 -16.40
C THR A 29 9.75 -8.52 -15.13
N LEU A 30 9.73 -9.36 -14.10
CA LEU A 30 10.58 -9.22 -12.92
C LEU A 30 12.06 -9.10 -13.35
N PRO A 31 12.89 -8.34 -12.64
CA PRO A 31 14.28 -8.13 -13.02
C PRO A 31 15.05 -9.47 -13.14
N PRO A 32 15.83 -9.67 -14.22
CA PRO A 32 16.63 -10.88 -14.37
C PRO A 32 17.74 -10.94 -13.31
N THR A 33 18.10 -12.17 -12.92
CA THR A 33 19.22 -12.48 -12.03
C THR A 33 20.56 -12.10 -12.67
N PRO A 34 21.49 -11.43 -11.95
CA PRO A 34 22.83 -11.23 -12.46
C PRO A 34 23.64 -12.54 -12.44
N PRO A 35 24.50 -12.79 -13.45
CA PRO A 35 25.34 -13.98 -13.48
C PRO A 35 26.38 -13.97 -12.36
N ARG A 36 26.68 -15.17 -11.88
CA ARG A 36 27.59 -15.49 -10.79
C ARG A 36 29.04 -15.13 -11.18
N SER A 37 29.56 -13.98 -10.73
CA SER A 37 30.98 -13.67 -10.90
C SER A 37 31.84 -14.46 -9.92
N THR A 38 32.81 -15.19 -10.47
CA THR A 38 33.81 -15.99 -9.79
C THR A 38 34.85 -15.16 -9.04
N LYS A 39 35.45 -15.78 -8.02
CA LYS A 39 36.43 -15.27 -7.06
C LYS A 39 37.72 -14.72 -7.71
N SER A 40 38.31 -13.72 -7.08
CA SER A 40 39.76 -13.73 -6.76
C SER A 40 40.06 -12.79 -5.59
N GLY A 41 40.64 -13.32 -4.52
CA GLY A 41 41.17 -12.52 -3.41
C GLY A 41 42.65 -12.19 -3.60
N SER A 42 43.14 -11.20 -2.85
CA SER A 42 44.50 -11.23 -2.30
C SER A 42 44.59 -10.31 -1.10
N SER A 43 45.18 -10.85 -0.05
CA SER A 43 45.63 -10.18 1.16
C SER A 43 46.81 -9.24 0.89
N THR A 44 47.04 -8.27 1.77
CA THR A 44 48.37 -8.00 2.35
C THR A 44 48.26 -7.06 3.56
N LYS A 45 49.11 -7.37 4.55
CA LYS A 45 49.34 -6.69 5.84
C LYS A 45 50.29 -5.49 5.67
N ALA A 46 50.25 -4.55 6.62
CA ALA A 46 51.33 -4.23 7.60
C ALA A 46 51.62 -2.73 7.85
N GLY A 47 51.98 -2.43 9.12
CA GLY A 47 52.80 -1.30 9.60
C GLY A 47 51.99 -0.10 10.13
N SER A 48 51.88 0.25 11.42
CA SER A 48 52.78 0.43 12.58
C SER A 48 53.62 1.73 12.59
N SER A 49 53.31 2.63 13.53
CA SER A 49 54.19 3.56 14.31
C SER A 49 53.33 4.74 14.80
N SER A 50 53.05 4.96 16.10
CA SER A 50 53.86 5.30 17.30
C SER A 50 54.00 6.81 17.57
N ALA A 51 54.04 7.14 18.87
CA ALA A 51 54.45 8.39 19.54
C ALA A 51 53.31 9.40 19.83
N GLN A 52 52.88 9.51 21.11
CA GLN A 52 53.37 10.45 22.16
C GLN A 52 52.90 11.89 21.90
N SER A 53 52.52 12.75 22.85
CA SER A 53 52.31 12.76 24.29
C SER A 53 51.90 14.21 24.60
N SER A 54 51.15 14.46 25.68
CA SER A 54 51.34 15.57 26.64
C SER A 54 50.03 16.17 27.17
N SER A 55 50.09 16.35 28.47
CA SER A 55 49.16 16.82 29.48
C SER A 55 48.98 18.34 29.53
N ALA A 56 47.85 18.80 30.08
CA ALA A 56 47.71 19.80 31.17
C ALA A 56 46.29 20.41 31.10
N GLN A 57 45.39 20.12 32.04
CA GLN A 57 45.20 20.73 33.37
C GLN A 57 44.38 22.04 33.38
N SER A 58 43.27 21.97 34.11
CA SER A 58 42.58 23.05 34.85
C SER A 58 41.83 24.08 34.00
N SER A 59 40.72 24.69 34.41
CA SER A 59 40.21 24.98 35.75
C SER A 59 38.70 25.27 35.71
N SER A 60 38.09 25.04 36.85
CA SER A 60 36.74 25.33 37.29
C SER A 60 36.40 26.83 37.36
N ALA A 61 35.15 27.20 37.07
CA ALA A 61 34.44 28.25 37.82
C ALA A 61 32.91 28.08 37.69
N GLN A 62 32.28 27.89 38.86
CA GLN A 62 30.85 27.99 39.10
C GLN A 62 30.43 29.46 39.17
N SER A 63 29.19 29.79 38.75
CA SER A 63 28.25 30.66 39.51
C SER A 63 26.98 30.93 38.68
N ILE A 64 25.82 30.48 39.14
CA ILE A 64 24.77 31.21 39.89
C ILE A 64 23.54 31.48 39.00
N SER A 65 22.48 30.79 39.42
CA SER A 65 21.04 30.94 39.22
C SER A 65 20.47 32.26 38.68
N ALA A 66 19.48 32.14 37.79
CA ALA A 66 18.26 32.94 37.82
C ALA A 66 17.07 32.12 37.29
N GLN A 67 16.13 31.83 38.19
CA GLN A 67 14.80 31.34 37.86
C GLN A 67 13.96 32.49 37.29
N SER A 68 13.21 32.25 36.20
CA SER A 68 11.95 32.96 35.98
C SER A 68 10.97 32.14 35.11
N ASN A 69 9.86 31.84 35.78
CA ASN A 69 8.50 31.52 35.37
C ASN A 69 8.08 31.55 33.89
N SER A 70 7.55 30.39 33.47
CA SER A 70 6.24 30.16 32.86
C SER A 70 5.72 31.13 31.78
N ALA A 71 5.70 30.63 30.55
CA ALA A 71 4.60 30.85 29.62
C ALA A 71 4.46 29.59 28.76
N SER A 72 3.42 28.80 29.06
CA SER A 72 2.98 27.66 28.25
C SER A 72 2.50 28.15 26.89
N SER A 73 3.36 28.11 25.89
CA SER A 73 2.97 28.31 24.49
C SER A 73 2.34 27.02 23.99
N SER A 74 1.02 27.05 23.82
CA SER A 74 0.23 26.02 23.14
C SER A 74 0.74 25.85 21.72
N ALA A 75 1.59 24.85 21.49
CA ALA A 75 2.05 24.48 20.17
C ALA A 75 0.86 23.93 19.36
N PHE A 76 0.52 24.66 18.30
CA PHE A 76 -0.46 24.29 17.29
C PHE A 76 -0.14 22.92 16.71
N SER A 77 -0.98 21.94 17.01
CA SER A 77 -1.06 20.66 16.31
C SER A 77 -1.90 20.84 15.05
N THR A 78 -1.26 21.19 13.95
CA THR A 78 -1.82 21.00 12.61
C THR A 78 -0.92 20.05 11.85
N SER A 79 -1.04 18.77 12.20
CA SER A 79 -0.46 17.67 11.43
C SER A 79 -1.15 17.60 10.05
N PRO A 80 -0.42 17.43 8.94
CA PRO A 80 -1.04 17.07 7.66
C PRO A 80 -1.81 15.76 7.87
N ALA A 81 -3.02 15.66 7.31
CA ALA A 81 -3.93 14.54 7.54
C ALA A 81 -3.25 13.18 7.30
N SER A 82 -2.69 12.60 8.36
CA SER A 82 -2.21 11.23 8.36
C SER A 82 -3.46 10.36 8.35
N HIS A 83 -3.70 9.63 7.27
CA HIS A 83 -4.84 8.72 7.21
C HIS A 83 -4.68 7.64 8.29
N SER A 84 -5.50 7.70 9.34
CA SER A 84 -5.74 6.60 10.26
C SER A 84 -6.87 5.76 9.67
N ARG A 85 -6.65 4.45 9.48
CA ARG A 85 -7.69 3.54 8.98
C ARG A 85 -8.85 3.54 9.97
N LYS A 86 -10.07 3.76 9.46
CA LYS A 86 -11.30 3.78 10.26
C LYS A 86 -11.88 2.37 10.29
N LEU A 87 -11.84 1.71 11.45
CA LEU A 87 -12.23 0.30 11.55
C LEU A 87 -13.73 0.12 11.77
N ALA A 88 -14.40 1.09 12.39
CA ALA A 88 -15.84 1.07 12.63
C ALA A 88 -16.49 2.36 12.13
N THR A 89 -17.36 2.25 11.12
CA THR A 89 -18.00 3.41 10.46
C THR A 89 -19.45 3.12 10.15
N VAL A 90 -20.32 4.12 10.23
CA VAL A 90 -21.71 3.99 9.79
C VAL A 90 -21.78 4.11 8.27
N ARG A 91 -22.40 3.14 7.60
CA ARG A 91 -22.48 3.04 6.14
C ARG A 91 -23.89 2.75 5.66
N LEU A 92 -24.19 3.17 4.45
CA LEU A 92 -25.47 2.92 3.79
C LEU A 92 -25.40 1.59 3.04
N VAL A 93 -26.41 0.73 3.22
CA VAL A 93 -26.57 -0.48 2.41
C VAL A 93 -27.10 -0.08 1.03
N THR A 94 -26.32 -0.27 -0.02
CA THR A 94 -26.68 0.13 -1.39
C THR A 94 -27.37 -0.99 -2.17
N ALA A 95 -27.17 -2.25 -1.79
CA ALA A 95 -27.85 -3.40 -2.37
C ALA A 95 -27.89 -4.57 -1.38
N VAL A 96 -28.92 -5.42 -1.48
CA VAL A 96 -28.99 -6.72 -0.79
C VAL A 96 -29.46 -7.76 -1.80
N LYS A 97 -28.66 -8.82 -2.02
CA LYS A 97 -28.97 -9.88 -2.99
C LYS A 97 -28.94 -11.27 -2.33
N PRO A 98 -30.01 -12.08 -2.40
CA PRO A 98 -30.00 -13.45 -1.90
C PRO A 98 -28.97 -14.33 -2.61
N ILE A 99 -28.15 -15.07 -1.86
CA ILE A 99 -27.10 -15.94 -2.44
C ILE A 99 -27.35 -17.43 -2.21
N ASN A 100 -28.08 -17.78 -1.15
CA ASN A 100 -28.55 -19.14 -0.88
C ASN A 100 -29.84 -19.09 -0.03
N ARG A 101 -30.31 -20.22 0.51
CA ARG A 101 -31.57 -20.29 1.28
C ARG A 101 -31.53 -19.39 2.52
N THR A 102 -30.38 -19.32 3.19
CA THR A 102 -30.24 -18.72 4.52
C THR A 102 -29.48 -17.39 4.54
N HIS A 103 -28.73 -17.06 3.47
CA HIS A 103 -27.85 -15.89 3.41
C HIS A 103 -28.12 -15.00 2.19
N SER A 104 -27.74 -13.73 2.33
CA SER A 104 -27.69 -12.71 1.28
C SER A 104 -26.33 -12.01 1.32
N VAL A 105 -25.95 -11.35 0.24
CA VAL A 105 -24.83 -10.40 0.23
C VAL A 105 -25.39 -8.98 0.32
N ALA A 106 -24.91 -8.22 1.31
CA ALA A 106 -25.15 -6.79 1.44
C ALA A 106 -23.94 -6.03 0.86
N THR A 107 -24.22 -4.99 0.08
CA THR A 107 -23.19 -4.09 -0.46
C THR A 107 -23.19 -2.79 0.33
N VAL A 108 -22.01 -2.39 0.82
CA VAL A 108 -21.77 -1.12 1.53
C VAL A 108 -20.54 -0.45 0.94
N ASP A 109 -20.71 0.72 0.30
CA ASP A 109 -19.69 1.30 -0.59
C ASP A 109 -19.20 0.27 -1.64
N GLY A 110 -17.89 0.02 -1.74
CA GLY A 110 -17.32 -1.04 -2.57
C GLY A 110 -17.14 -2.39 -1.86
N TRP A 111 -17.66 -2.57 -0.65
CA TRP A 111 -17.54 -3.81 0.12
C TRP A 111 -18.76 -4.73 -0.07
N LYS A 112 -18.50 -6.04 -0.08
CA LYS A 112 -19.53 -7.10 -0.06
C LYS A 112 -19.43 -7.86 1.26
N VAL A 113 -20.55 -7.96 1.96
CA VAL A 113 -20.64 -8.64 3.26
C VAL A 113 -21.78 -9.65 3.22
N VAL A 114 -21.46 -10.92 3.44
CA VAL A 114 -22.47 -11.98 3.53
C VAL A 114 -23.14 -11.93 4.90
N VAL A 115 -24.48 -11.91 4.89
CA VAL A 115 -25.32 -11.76 6.07
C VAL A 115 -26.45 -12.78 6.10
N PRO A 116 -26.88 -13.25 7.29
CA PRO A 116 -28.06 -14.10 7.42
C PRO A 116 -29.35 -13.35 7.04
N LYS A 117 -30.23 -14.00 6.27
CA LYS A 117 -31.54 -13.42 5.90
C LYS A 117 -32.43 -13.13 7.11
N ALA A 118 -32.32 -13.93 8.17
CA ALA A 118 -33.05 -13.76 9.42
C ALA A 118 -32.74 -12.43 10.13
N LYS A 119 -31.66 -11.74 9.74
CA LYS A 119 -31.31 -10.41 10.27
C LYS A 119 -31.99 -9.27 9.53
N HIS A 120 -32.72 -9.53 8.43
CA HIS A 120 -33.54 -8.53 7.73
C HIS A 120 -32.81 -7.22 7.37
N PHE A 121 -31.61 -7.29 6.79
CA PHE A 121 -30.94 -6.11 6.23
C PHE A 121 -31.67 -5.60 4.98
N VAL A 122 -31.80 -4.28 4.85
CA VAL A 122 -32.59 -3.62 3.79
C VAL A 122 -31.74 -2.56 3.10
N GLN A 123 -31.87 -2.46 1.77
CA GLN A 123 -31.27 -1.38 0.99
C GLN A 123 -31.79 -0.01 1.45
N GLY A 124 -30.89 0.98 1.50
CA GLY A 124 -31.19 2.34 1.96
C GLY A 124 -31.12 2.53 3.47
N HIS A 125 -30.84 1.47 4.25
CA HIS A 125 -30.68 1.59 5.70
C HIS A 125 -29.22 1.76 6.10
N TYR A 126 -29.00 2.48 7.21
CA TYR A 126 -27.68 2.60 7.82
C TYR A 126 -27.34 1.35 8.66
N VAL A 127 -26.10 0.92 8.53
CA VAL A 127 -25.48 -0.16 9.31
C VAL A 127 -24.18 0.32 9.92
N LEU A 128 -23.79 -0.27 11.04
CA LEU A 128 -22.43 -0.13 11.54
C LEU A 128 -21.56 -1.18 10.86
N PHE A 129 -20.60 -0.72 10.05
CA PHE A 129 -19.67 -1.58 9.33
C PHE A 129 -18.32 -1.63 10.04
N PHE A 130 -17.86 -2.84 10.28
CA PHE A 130 -16.54 -3.16 10.77
C PHE A 130 -15.67 -3.65 9.61
N GLU A 131 -14.59 -2.93 9.34
CA GLU A 131 -13.63 -3.33 8.31
C GLU A 131 -12.86 -4.59 8.69
N VAL A 132 -12.37 -5.31 7.69
CA VAL A 132 -11.41 -6.42 7.92
C VAL A 132 -10.21 -5.95 8.71
N ASP A 133 -9.68 -6.84 9.55
CA ASP A 133 -8.65 -6.58 10.56
C ASP A 133 -9.12 -5.75 11.76
N ALA A 134 -10.43 -5.50 11.93
CA ALA A 134 -10.95 -5.01 13.20
C ALA A 134 -10.93 -6.14 14.26
N PHE A 135 -10.38 -5.85 15.44
CA PHE A 135 -10.48 -6.68 16.63
C PHE A 135 -11.57 -6.10 17.54
N LEU A 136 -12.63 -6.89 17.74
CA LEU A 136 -13.82 -6.53 18.48
C LEU A 136 -13.74 -7.11 19.91
N PRO A 137 -13.63 -6.30 20.96
CA PRO A 137 -13.34 -6.79 22.30
C PRO A 137 -14.53 -7.52 22.95
N CYS A 138 -14.28 -8.68 23.58
CA CYS A 138 -15.29 -9.44 24.33
C CYS A 138 -15.81 -8.71 25.58
N ARG A 139 -15.07 -7.72 26.08
CA ARG A 139 -15.47 -6.89 27.24
C ARG A 139 -16.41 -5.75 26.86
N SER A 140 -16.69 -5.57 25.57
CA SER A 140 -17.65 -4.58 25.08
C SER A 140 -19.07 -4.90 25.58
N PRO A 141 -19.89 -3.87 25.91
CA PRO A 141 -21.33 -4.06 26.11
C PRO A 141 -22.04 -4.72 24.93
N PHE A 142 -21.44 -4.68 23.74
CA PHE A 142 -21.98 -5.22 22.49
C PHE A 142 -21.38 -6.59 22.12
N ALA A 143 -20.74 -7.29 23.07
CA ALA A 143 -20.00 -8.53 22.80
C ALA A 143 -20.84 -9.64 22.16
N GLU A 144 -22.15 -9.70 22.44
CA GLU A 144 -23.07 -10.66 21.81
C GLU A 144 -23.18 -10.46 20.30
N HIS A 145 -23.15 -9.21 19.82
CA HIS A 145 -23.16 -8.89 18.40
C HIS A 145 -21.77 -9.07 17.78
N PHE A 146 -20.71 -8.73 18.54
CA PHE A 146 -19.33 -8.90 18.07
C PHE A 146 -18.94 -10.37 17.87
N ALA A 147 -19.54 -11.28 18.63
CA ALA A 147 -19.32 -12.72 18.50
C ALA A 147 -19.74 -13.28 17.12
N GLU A 148 -20.63 -12.60 16.41
CA GLU A 148 -21.07 -12.98 15.06
C GLU A 148 -20.02 -12.66 13.98
N ALA A 149 -18.99 -11.87 14.30
CA ALA A 149 -17.98 -11.44 13.34
C ALA A 149 -16.93 -12.52 13.03
N GLY A 150 -16.71 -13.47 13.94
CA GLY A 150 -15.70 -14.51 13.77
C GLY A 150 -15.45 -15.31 15.05
N SER A 151 -14.47 -16.21 14.99
CA SER A 151 -14.08 -17.01 16.15
C SER A 151 -13.41 -16.17 17.24
N ARG A 152 -13.65 -16.53 18.51
CA ARG A 152 -12.96 -15.91 19.64
C ARG A 152 -11.45 -16.13 19.54
N THR A 153 -10.68 -15.09 19.83
CA THR A 153 -9.22 -15.05 19.76
C THR A 153 -8.65 -14.11 20.83
N ILE A 154 -7.33 -14.13 21.01
CA ILE A 154 -6.59 -13.25 21.93
C ILE A 154 -5.69 -12.33 21.11
N PHE A 155 -5.69 -11.04 21.43
CA PHE A 155 -4.84 -10.02 20.80
C PHE A 155 -4.34 -9.06 21.87
N ASP A 156 -3.03 -8.81 21.94
CA ASP A 156 -2.40 -7.92 22.92
C ASP A 156 -2.86 -8.16 24.38
N GLY A 157 -3.14 -9.42 24.74
CA GLY A 157 -3.62 -9.83 26.06
C GLY A 157 -5.13 -9.67 26.30
N ASP A 158 -5.87 -9.14 25.33
CA ASP A 158 -7.33 -9.00 25.37
C ASP A 158 -8.02 -10.14 24.59
N GLU A 159 -9.16 -10.61 25.10
CA GLU A 159 -10.04 -11.54 24.37
C GLU A 159 -11.04 -10.77 23.48
N GLY A 160 -11.27 -11.29 22.27
CA GLY A 160 -12.17 -10.65 21.31
C GLY A 160 -12.41 -11.49 20.06
N TYR A 161 -12.95 -10.84 19.03
CA TYR A 161 -13.29 -11.44 17.75
C TYR A 161 -12.62 -10.66 16.62
N ARG A 162 -11.96 -11.37 15.70
CA ARG A 162 -11.32 -10.74 14.54
C ARG A 162 -12.29 -10.75 13.36
N VAL A 163 -12.52 -9.58 12.77
CA VAL A 163 -13.21 -9.44 11.48
C VAL A 163 -12.25 -9.84 10.36
N GLY A 164 -12.63 -10.81 9.53
CA GLY A 164 -11.82 -11.29 8.43
C GLY A 164 -12.57 -11.44 7.10
N THR A 165 -11.85 -11.89 6.09
CA THR A 165 -12.36 -12.27 4.78
C THR A 165 -12.80 -13.75 4.80
N SER A 166 -13.93 -14.03 4.15
CA SER A 166 -14.41 -15.40 3.91
C SER A 166 -14.91 -15.57 2.48
N ALA A 167 -14.71 -16.77 1.92
CA ALA A 167 -15.23 -17.15 0.61
C ALA A 167 -16.56 -17.89 0.76
N TRP A 168 -17.52 -17.55 -0.09
CA TRP A 168 -18.86 -18.11 -0.17
C TRP A 168 -19.20 -18.45 -1.61
N THR A 169 -20.28 -19.18 -1.83
CA THR A 169 -20.80 -19.45 -3.17
C THR A 169 -22.25 -19.00 -3.31
N ASP A 170 -22.59 -18.48 -4.49
CA ASP A 170 -23.97 -18.18 -4.86
C ASP A 170 -24.72 -19.40 -5.41
N TRP A 171 -25.97 -19.21 -5.81
CA TRP A 171 -26.82 -20.23 -6.41
C TRP A 171 -26.28 -20.81 -7.72
N GLN A 172 -25.43 -20.07 -8.41
CA GLN A 172 -24.80 -20.45 -9.67
C GLN A 172 -23.42 -21.09 -9.47
N GLY A 173 -22.94 -21.18 -8.22
CA GLY A 173 -21.61 -21.69 -7.89
C GLY A 173 -20.49 -20.68 -8.08
N ASN A 174 -20.80 -19.41 -8.34
CA ASN A 174 -19.78 -18.36 -8.41
C ASN A 174 -19.28 -18.05 -7.01
N GLU A 175 -17.97 -17.80 -6.90
CA GLU A 175 -17.35 -17.39 -5.65
C GLU A 175 -17.76 -15.95 -5.28
N ILE A 176 -18.11 -15.75 -4.01
CA ILE A 176 -18.38 -14.45 -3.39
C ILE A 176 -17.40 -14.26 -2.25
N ILE A 177 -16.64 -13.18 -2.32
CA ILE A 177 -15.75 -12.78 -1.24
C ILE A 177 -16.51 -11.84 -0.31
N SER A 178 -16.66 -12.29 0.94
CA SER A 178 -17.26 -11.51 2.03
C SER A 178 -16.15 -10.89 2.86
N GLN A 179 -16.13 -9.56 2.97
CA GLN A 179 -15.09 -8.83 3.69
C GLN A 179 -15.71 -7.80 4.63
N GLY A 180 -15.45 -7.96 5.93
CA GLY A 180 -16.00 -7.11 6.97
C GLY A 180 -17.18 -7.75 7.70
N HIS A 181 -17.74 -7.01 8.65
CA HIS A 181 -18.93 -7.40 9.39
C HIS A 181 -19.88 -6.21 9.48
N ILE A 182 -21.20 -6.45 9.42
CA ILE A 182 -22.21 -5.40 9.59
C ILE A 182 -23.20 -5.76 10.69
N CYS A 183 -23.56 -4.75 11.47
CA CYS A 183 -24.65 -4.79 12.43
C CYS A 183 -25.69 -3.71 12.12
N HIS A 184 -26.94 -3.93 12.51
CA HIS A 184 -27.92 -2.84 12.52
C HIS A 184 -27.44 -1.72 13.43
N VAL A 185 -27.43 -0.48 12.93
CA VAL A 185 -26.92 0.66 13.70
C VAL A 185 -27.74 0.90 14.97
N THR A 186 -29.02 0.50 14.98
CA THR A 186 -29.94 0.61 16.11
C THR A 186 -29.52 -0.21 17.33
N LEU A 187 -28.63 -1.20 17.16
CA LEU A 187 -28.01 -1.94 18.27
C LEU A 187 -27.02 -1.07 19.06
N PHE A 188 -26.67 0.11 18.54
CA PHE A 188 -25.74 1.07 19.11
C PHE A 188 -26.44 2.44 19.24
N PRO A 189 -27.28 2.66 20.28
CA PRO A 189 -28.16 3.82 20.36
C PRO A 189 -27.45 5.17 20.20
N SER A 190 -26.31 5.39 20.88
CA SER A 190 -25.53 6.64 20.77
C SER A 190 -25.03 6.91 19.34
N ILE A 191 -24.65 5.85 18.63
CA ILE A 191 -24.15 5.91 17.25
C ILE A 191 -25.32 6.13 16.29
N SER A 192 -26.43 5.44 16.51
CA SER A 192 -27.67 5.58 15.74
C SER A 192 -28.21 7.00 15.82
N ASP A 193 -28.33 7.57 17.01
CA ASP A 193 -28.83 8.93 17.22
C ASP A 193 -27.96 9.96 16.50
N ARG A 194 -26.62 9.83 16.60
CA ARG A 194 -25.68 10.70 15.88
C ARG A 194 -25.81 10.60 14.36
N ALA A 195 -26.01 9.39 13.83
CA ALA A 195 -26.23 9.19 12.39
C ALA A 195 -27.56 9.82 11.94
N CYS A 196 -28.64 9.60 12.70
CA CYS A 196 -29.96 10.20 12.47
C CYS A 196 -29.92 11.73 12.50
N ASP A 197 -29.26 12.31 13.50
CA ASP A 197 -29.11 13.76 13.64
C ASP A 197 -28.38 14.38 12.44
N LEU A 198 -27.29 13.76 12.00
CA LEU A 198 -26.54 14.20 10.83
C LEU A 198 -27.36 14.07 9.55
N HIS A 199 -28.08 12.96 9.41
CA HIS A 199 -28.98 12.76 8.29
C HIS A 199 -30.06 13.85 8.26
N TRP A 200 -30.76 14.09 9.37
CA TRP A 200 -31.78 15.12 9.48
C TRP A 200 -31.23 16.53 9.20
N LYS A 201 -30.05 16.85 9.74
CA LYS A 201 -29.38 18.13 9.54
C LYS A 201 -29.01 18.39 8.09
N HIS A 202 -28.71 17.33 7.33
CA HIS A 202 -28.26 17.41 5.95
C HIS A 202 -29.29 16.93 4.91
N ARG A 203 -30.53 16.65 5.31
CA ARG A 203 -31.62 16.10 4.46
C ARG A 203 -31.92 16.86 3.16
N ALA A 204 -31.49 18.11 3.05
CA ALA A 204 -31.61 18.89 1.82
C ALA A 204 -30.52 18.57 0.77
N ARG A 205 -29.53 17.73 1.11
CA ARG A 205 -28.44 17.32 0.22
C ARG A 205 -28.75 15.94 -0.38
N PRO A 206 -28.11 15.57 -1.52
CA PRO A 206 -28.23 14.22 -2.06
C PRO A 206 -27.79 13.17 -1.04
N GLU A 207 -28.46 12.01 -1.02
CA GLU A 207 -28.22 10.91 -0.06
C GLU A 207 -26.74 10.52 -0.01
N GLU A 208 -26.07 10.43 -1.15
CA GLU A 208 -24.63 10.11 -1.26
C GLU A 208 -23.75 11.11 -0.49
N THR A 209 -24.14 12.38 -0.47
CA THR A 209 -23.41 13.42 0.27
C THR A 209 -23.63 13.26 1.77
N ILE A 210 -24.84 12.91 2.20
CA ILE A 210 -25.17 12.65 3.60
C ILE A 210 -24.41 11.41 4.08
N ALA A 211 -24.48 10.32 3.33
CA ALA A 211 -23.76 9.08 3.61
C ALA A 211 -22.25 9.31 3.70
N ALA A 212 -21.67 10.15 2.82
CA ALA A 212 -20.26 10.49 2.88
C ALA A 212 -19.88 11.29 4.15
N ILE A 213 -20.76 12.17 4.65
CA ILE A 213 -20.57 12.91 5.90
C ILE A 213 -20.60 11.96 7.10
N ILE A 214 -21.61 11.09 7.16
CA ILE A 214 -21.80 10.12 8.26
C ILE A 214 -20.62 9.12 8.31
N ARG A 215 -20.23 8.60 7.14
CA ARG A 215 -19.11 7.66 6.98
C ARG A 215 -17.76 8.27 7.39
N ASP A 216 -17.64 9.60 7.41
CA ASP A 216 -16.39 10.25 7.83
C ASP A 216 -16.13 10.14 9.35
N ILE A 217 -17.13 9.70 10.12
CA ILE A 217 -17.01 9.53 11.57
C ILE A 217 -16.52 8.11 11.89
N ASP A 218 -15.40 8.05 12.60
CA ASP A 218 -14.82 6.81 13.10
C ASP A 218 -15.27 6.54 14.54
N PHE A 219 -15.87 5.37 14.77
CA PHE A 219 -16.34 4.92 16.08
C PHE A 219 -15.40 3.89 16.72
N SER A 220 -14.24 3.61 16.13
CA SER A 220 -13.32 2.56 16.61
C SER A 220 -12.91 2.77 18.07
N ALA A 221 -12.51 3.99 18.42
CA ALA A 221 -12.09 4.32 19.79
C ALA A 221 -13.25 4.25 20.81
N GLU A 222 -14.44 4.72 20.43
CA GLU A 222 -15.66 4.66 21.26
C GLU A 222 -16.06 3.21 21.59
N LEU A 223 -15.82 2.29 20.65
CA LEU A 223 -16.16 0.86 20.78
C LEU A 223 -15.01 0.00 21.31
N GLY A 224 -13.84 0.59 21.62
CA GLY A 224 -12.65 -0.14 22.05
C GLY A 224 -12.05 -1.05 20.97
N ILE A 225 -12.34 -0.77 19.70
CA ILE A 225 -11.90 -1.58 18.56
C ILE A 225 -10.45 -1.25 18.24
N GLN A 226 -9.66 -2.31 18.13
CA GLN A 226 -8.24 -2.24 17.79
C GLN A 226 -8.02 -2.79 16.39
N LYS A 227 -6.92 -2.36 15.75
CA LYS A 227 -6.48 -2.99 14.49
C LYS A 227 -5.73 -4.26 14.83
N TRP A 228 -6.24 -5.40 14.38
CA TRP A 228 -5.53 -6.66 14.41
C TRP A 228 -4.29 -6.55 13.53
N GLU A 229 -3.12 -6.69 14.14
CA GLU A 229 -1.85 -6.85 13.43
C GLU A 229 -1.20 -8.11 13.96
N ALA A 230 -1.22 -9.21 13.21
CA ALA A 230 -0.49 -10.40 13.63
C ALA A 230 1.02 -10.08 13.63
N PHE A 231 1.55 -9.88 14.81
CA PHE A 231 2.96 -10.05 15.06
C PHE A 231 3.19 -11.56 15.23
N PRO A 232 4.25 -12.15 14.66
CA PRO A 232 4.78 -13.35 15.26
C PRO A 232 5.11 -12.97 16.70
N ASP A 233 4.45 -13.61 17.66
CA ASP A 233 4.79 -13.44 19.08
C ASP A 233 6.32 -13.51 19.20
N PRO A 234 6.99 -12.51 19.80
CA PRO A 234 8.37 -12.73 20.19
C PRO A 234 8.36 -14.00 21.06
N PRO A 235 9.24 -14.99 20.78
CA PRO A 235 9.24 -16.21 21.57
C PRO A 235 9.33 -15.83 23.05
N PRO A 236 8.56 -16.49 23.95
CA PRO A 236 8.60 -16.17 25.36
C PRO A 236 10.06 -16.27 25.81
N LEU A 237 10.55 -15.18 26.41
CA LEU A 237 11.87 -15.13 27.04
C LEU A 237 11.86 -16.18 28.17
N THR A 238 12.36 -17.37 27.87
CA THR A 238 12.61 -18.40 28.89
C THR A 238 13.93 -18.08 29.58
N ASP A 239 14.00 -16.97 30.30
CA ASP A 239 14.99 -16.75 31.37
C ASP A 239 14.51 -15.65 32.35
N PRO A 240 14.10 -16.00 33.58
CA PRO A 240 13.69 -15.02 34.59
C PRO A 240 14.84 -14.18 35.16
N THR A 241 16.09 -14.40 34.75
CA THR A 241 17.28 -13.76 35.36
C THR A 241 17.88 -12.61 34.55
N VAL A 242 17.35 -12.31 33.36
CA VAL A 242 17.79 -11.14 32.57
C VAL A 242 16.76 -10.02 32.71
N ALA A 243 17.13 -9.02 33.50
CA ALA A 243 16.33 -7.86 33.82
C ALA A 243 15.70 -7.17 32.59
N THR A 244 14.44 -6.81 32.79
CA THR A 244 13.39 -6.26 31.92
C THR A 244 13.62 -4.85 31.33
N ASP A 245 14.85 -4.41 31.06
CA ASP A 245 15.12 -3.01 30.66
C ASP A 245 15.47 -2.77 29.18
N ILE A 246 15.58 -3.82 28.33
CA ILE A 246 16.07 -3.64 26.95
C ILE A 246 14.96 -3.71 25.88
N LEU A 247 13.76 -4.26 26.20
CA LEU A 247 12.70 -4.45 25.20
C LEU A 247 11.84 -3.20 24.87
N THR A 248 12.10 -2.05 25.49
CA THR A 248 11.36 -0.79 25.29
C THR A 248 12.19 0.34 24.65
N ALA A 249 13.42 0.07 24.22
CA ALA A 249 14.41 1.12 23.93
C ALA A 249 14.33 1.78 22.53
N ASN A 250 13.63 1.20 21.54
CA ASN A 250 13.47 1.86 20.23
C ASN A 250 12.31 2.89 20.27
N THR A 251 12.65 4.15 20.03
CA THR A 251 11.70 5.25 19.96
C THR A 251 10.71 5.06 18.81
N ARG A 252 9.49 5.61 18.95
CA ARG A 252 8.51 5.62 17.85
C ARG A 252 9.09 6.31 16.61
N THR A 253 8.63 5.91 15.43
CA THR A 253 8.94 6.65 14.19
C THR A 253 8.64 8.15 14.39
N PRO A 254 9.57 9.06 14.05
CA PRO A 254 9.38 10.48 14.25
C PRO A 254 8.06 10.98 13.64
N SER A 255 7.31 11.78 14.40
CA SER A 255 5.94 12.18 14.06
C SER A 255 5.84 13.09 12.83
N PHE A 256 6.94 13.73 12.43
CA PHE A 256 7.02 14.54 11.21
C PHE A 256 7.16 13.70 9.93
N ILE A 257 7.44 12.40 10.03
CA ILE A 257 7.50 11.50 8.88
C ILE A 257 6.07 11.12 8.48
N PRO A 258 5.67 11.32 7.21
CA PRO A 258 4.37 10.88 6.73
C PRO A 258 4.18 9.37 6.90
N LYS A 259 3.04 8.95 7.45
CA LYS A 259 2.66 7.54 7.49
C LYS A 259 2.56 6.96 6.08
N THR A 260 2.76 5.64 5.96
CA THR A 260 2.65 4.89 4.70
C THR A 260 1.29 4.24 4.49
N ASP A 261 0.39 4.34 5.47
CA ASP A 261 -0.97 3.82 5.35
C ASP A 261 -1.67 4.43 4.13
N THR A 262 -2.27 3.55 3.36
CA THR A 262 -2.98 3.86 2.11
C THR A 262 -4.37 3.26 2.17
N GLU A 263 -5.37 4.05 1.76
CA GLU A 263 -6.78 3.68 1.81
C GLU A 263 -7.12 2.55 0.83
N ARG A 264 -8.04 1.65 1.18
CA ARG A 264 -8.52 0.60 0.27
C ARG A 264 -9.51 1.17 -0.74
N VAL A 265 -9.46 0.68 -1.98
CA VAL A 265 -10.29 1.20 -3.07
C VAL A 265 -11.79 1.16 -2.74
N GLN A 266 -12.25 0.13 -2.01
CA GLN A 266 -13.64 -0.03 -1.58
C GLN A 266 -14.16 1.17 -0.76
N ASN A 267 -13.27 1.91 -0.09
CA ASN A 267 -13.60 3.14 0.66
C ASN A 267 -13.61 4.40 -0.21
N CYS A 268 -13.33 4.28 -1.51
CA CYS A 268 -13.21 5.39 -2.47
C CYS A 268 -14.34 5.42 -3.52
N PRO A 269 -15.64 5.45 -3.15
CA PRO A 269 -16.74 5.50 -4.12
C PRO A 269 -16.74 6.78 -4.96
N ASN A 270 -16.12 7.82 -4.43
CA ASN A 270 -15.97 9.09 -5.13
C ASN A 270 -15.11 9.02 -6.40
N LEU A 271 -14.30 7.96 -6.60
CA LEU A 271 -13.48 7.77 -7.81
C LEU A 271 -14.33 7.73 -9.08
N PHE A 272 -15.56 7.21 -8.99
CA PHE A 272 -16.46 7.00 -10.12
C PHE A 272 -17.56 8.06 -10.21
N THR A 273 -17.83 8.79 -9.12
CA THR A 273 -18.91 9.80 -9.10
C THR A 273 -18.43 11.22 -9.26
N LYS A 274 -17.18 11.55 -8.87
CA LYS A 274 -16.68 12.93 -8.95
C LYS A 274 -16.04 13.22 -10.31
N PRO A 275 -16.53 14.24 -11.06
CA PRO A 275 -16.03 14.55 -12.41
C PRO A 275 -14.52 14.79 -12.49
N LYS A 276 -13.89 15.31 -11.43
CA LYS A 276 -12.43 15.54 -11.43
C LYS A 276 -11.62 14.26 -11.71
N TYR A 277 -12.12 13.08 -11.36
CA TYR A 277 -11.40 11.83 -11.57
C TYR A 277 -11.49 11.30 -13.00
N SER A 278 -12.25 11.97 -13.88
CA SER A 278 -12.22 11.70 -15.32
C SER A 278 -10.99 12.28 -16.02
N ARG A 279 -10.18 13.08 -15.32
CA ARG A 279 -8.99 13.74 -15.86
C ARG A 279 -7.75 13.62 -14.97
N HIS A 280 -7.91 13.20 -13.72
CA HIS A 280 -6.77 13.01 -12.84
C HIS A 280 -5.97 11.77 -13.25
N ILE A 281 -4.67 11.95 -13.36
CA ILE A 281 -3.72 10.89 -13.69
C ILE A 281 -3.22 10.27 -12.38
N PHE A 282 -3.12 8.95 -12.36
CA PHE A 282 -2.59 8.15 -11.27
C PHE A 282 -1.42 7.31 -11.77
N GLN A 283 -0.33 7.24 -11.01
CA GLN A 283 0.68 6.20 -11.16
C GLN A 283 0.07 4.87 -10.67
N GLU A 284 0.04 3.86 -11.52
CA GLU A 284 -0.29 2.47 -11.18
C GLU A 284 1.00 1.70 -10.94
N SER A 285 1.16 1.07 -9.78
CA SER A 285 2.31 0.24 -9.46
C SER A 285 1.92 -1.06 -8.75
N LEU A 286 2.74 -2.10 -8.87
CA LEU A 286 2.57 -3.31 -8.06
C LEU A 286 2.70 -2.99 -6.57
N LYS A 287 1.82 -3.59 -5.77
CA LYS A 287 1.95 -3.60 -4.31
C LYS A 287 2.88 -4.75 -3.94
N MET A 288 4.11 -4.41 -3.56
CA MET A 288 5.11 -5.40 -3.17
C MET A 288 4.78 -5.96 -1.77
N ASP A 289 4.71 -7.29 -1.66
CA ASP A 289 4.59 -8.03 -0.40
C ASP A 289 5.93 -8.05 0.38
N GLY A 290 6.16 -7.03 1.20
CA GLY A 290 7.39 -6.86 1.96
C GLY A 290 7.18 -6.23 3.34
N SER A 291 8.22 -5.54 3.79
CA SER A 291 8.16 -4.73 5.00
C SER A 291 8.52 -3.29 4.69
N THR A 292 7.63 -2.38 5.04
CA THR A 292 7.84 -0.95 4.84
C THR A 292 9.04 -0.45 5.66
N ILE A 293 9.93 0.27 4.98
CA ILE A 293 11.09 0.96 5.55
C ILE A 293 11.04 2.44 5.19
N THR A 294 11.40 3.31 6.14
CA THR A 294 11.62 4.74 5.87
C THR A 294 13.04 5.11 6.22
N ILE A 295 13.79 5.69 5.28
CA ILE A 295 15.13 6.21 5.47
C ILE A 295 15.05 7.72 5.39
N TYR A 296 15.52 8.43 6.42
CA TYR A 296 15.45 9.89 6.47
C TYR A 296 16.81 10.52 6.77
N PHE A 297 16.99 11.76 6.31
CA PHE A 297 18.11 12.61 6.70
C PHE A 297 17.59 13.96 7.18
N ILE A 298 18.03 14.40 8.35
CA ILE A 298 17.75 15.72 8.89
C ILE A 298 19.06 16.50 9.04
N PRO A 299 19.24 17.61 8.32
CA PRO A 299 20.38 18.50 8.51
C PRO A 299 20.43 19.05 9.93
N ARG A 300 21.63 19.30 10.47
CA ARG A 300 21.84 19.92 11.79
C ARG A 300 21.25 21.33 11.88
N THR A 301 21.17 22.02 10.75
CA THR A 301 20.55 23.34 10.60
C THR A 301 19.02 23.29 10.58
N SER A 302 18.42 22.10 10.47
CA SER A 302 16.97 21.94 10.42
C SER A 302 16.33 22.18 11.78
N PRO A 303 15.23 22.95 11.88
CA PRO A 303 14.51 23.17 13.13
C PRO A 303 14.02 21.89 13.82
N ILE A 304 13.79 20.80 13.08
CA ILE A 304 13.35 19.51 13.64
C ILE A 304 14.51 18.62 14.09
N PHE A 305 15.76 19.02 13.90
CA PHE A 305 16.92 18.21 14.31
C PHE A 305 16.94 17.97 15.82
N SER A 306 16.60 18.96 16.64
CA SER A 306 16.54 18.85 18.10
C SER A 306 15.44 17.92 18.62
N THR A 307 14.49 17.52 17.78
CA THR A 307 13.42 16.59 18.15
C THR A 307 13.84 15.13 18.01
N LEU A 308 15.00 14.88 17.39
CA LEU A 308 15.54 13.54 17.19
C LEU A 308 16.17 13.01 18.48
N PRO A 309 16.03 11.70 18.77
CA PRO A 309 16.76 11.06 19.86
C PRO A 309 18.28 11.26 19.74
N ASP A 310 18.95 11.45 20.87
CA ASP A 310 20.41 11.52 20.89
C ASP A 310 21.03 10.16 20.53
N LEU A 311 22.15 10.21 19.80
CA LEU A 311 22.95 9.04 19.48
C LEU A 311 24.24 9.07 20.31
N PRO A 312 24.72 7.90 20.79
CA PRO A 312 25.95 7.85 21.57
C PRO A 312 27.16 8.32 20.73
N PRO A 313 28.17 8.95 21.35
CA PRO A 313 29.37 9.37 20.66
C PRO A 313 30.17 8.16 20.15
N ILE A 314 30.86 8.33 19.03
CA ILE A 314 31.78 7.32 18.51
C ILE A 314 33.13 7.54 19.20
N SER A 315 33.42 6.77 20.25
CA SER A 315 34.71 6.83 20.94
C SER A 315 35.82 6.17 20.11
N PRO A 316 36.91 6.89 19.76
CA PRO A 316 38.07 6.29 19.10
C PRO A 316 38.82 5.40 20.10
N GLY A 317 38.52 4.09 20.13
CA GLY A 317 39.25 3.11 20.95
C GLY A 317 38.42 1.98 21.53
N THR A 318 37.08 2.07 21.49
CA THR A 318 36.22 0.94 21.88
C THR A 318 36.11 0.00 20.68
N ALA A 319 36.50 -1.27 20.84
CA ALA A 319 36.36 -2.28 19.80
C ALA A 319 34.92 -2.25 19.24
N PRO A 320 34.73 -2.40 17.91
CA PRO A 320 33.41 -2.27 17.32
C PRO A 320 32.55 -3.42 17.82
N ASN A 321 31.68 -3.15 18.80
CA ASN A 321 30.49 -3.98 18.96
C ASN A 321 29.81 -3.99 17.58
N PRO A 322 29.42 -5.12 17.00
CA PRO A 322 28.94 -5.13 15.62
C PRO A 322 27.68 -4.26 15.39
N GLY A 323 26.92 -3.91 16.44
CA GLY A 323 25.86 -2.88 16.41
C GLY A 323 26.36 -1.43 16.22
N PHE A 324 27.61 -1.12 16.57
CA PHE A 324 28.27 0.17 16.29
C PHE A 324 28.65 0.35 14.82
N GLY A 325 28.61 -0.72 14.01
CA GLY A 325 28.94 -0.66 12.58
C GLY A 325 28.05 0.31 11.80
N PHE A 326 26.79 0.46 12.19
CA PHE A 326 25.84 1.38 11.54
C PHE A 326 25.84 2.79 12.15
N LEU A 327 26.32 2.95 13.40
CA LEU A 327 26.32 4.25 14.09
C LEU A 327 27.11 5.32 13.32
N LYS A 328 28.23 4.92 12.71
CA LYS A 328 29.05 5.79 11.83
C LYS A 328 28.32 6.29 10.58
N HIS A 329 27.26 5.60 10.15
CA HIS A 329 26.44 5.99 9.01
C HIS A 329 25.24 6.86 9.43
N ALA A 330 24.78 6.70 10.67
CA ALA A 330 23.70 7.51 11.24
C ALA A 330 24.17 8.92 11.62
N ILE A 331 25.40 9.04 12.15
CA ILE A 331 25.99 10.32 12.57
C ILE A 331 26.77 10.93 11.40
N HIS A 332 26.29 12.05 10.87
CA HIS A 332 26.96 12.79 9.80
C HIS A 332 27.39 14.19 10.28
N PRO A 333 28.50 14.77 9.77
CA PRO A 333 28.89 16.14 10.15
C PRO A 333 27.78 17.17 9.92
N THR A 334 27.06 17.04 8.80
CA THR A 334 25.98 17.96 8.41
C THR A 334 24.61 17.62 8.99
N GLY A 335 24.41 16.49 9.67
CA GLY A 335 23.09 16.08 10.15
C GLY A 335 23.01 14.65 10.68
N ARG A 336 21.79 14.11 10.75
CA ARG A 336 21.52 12.75 11.22
C ARG A 336 20.73 11.98 10.17
N LEU A 337 21.22 10.80 9.83
CA LEU A 337 20.49 9.78 9.08
C LEU A 337 19.76 8.86 10.07
N GLY A 338 18.53 8.48 9.75
CA GLY A 338 17.78 7.47 10.49
C GLY A 338 17.08 6.49 9.57
N VAL A 339 16.76 5.33 10.13
CA VAL A 339 16.09 4.23 9.44
C VAL A 339 14.98 3.74 10.35
N CYS A 340 13.76 3.71 9.84
CA CYS A 340 12.58 3.31 10.57
C CYS A 340 11.95 2.07 9.95
N SER A 341 11.39 1.22 10.81
CA SER A 341 10.29 0.33 10.42
C SER A 341 8.99 1.12 10.34
N ARG A 342 7.85 0.45 10.13
CA ARG A 342 6.53 1.09 10.16
C ARG A 342 6.24 1.85 11.47
N LYS A 343 6.74 1.36 12.61
CA LYS A 343 6.36 1.85 13.95
C LYS A 343 7.53 2.39 14.78
N GLN A 344 8.77 2.02 14.45
CA GLN A 344 9.93 2.29 15.28
C GLN A 344 11.05 2.97 14.50
N ASP A 345 11.71 3.95 15.11
CA ASP A 345 13.04 4.43 14.71
C ASP A 345 14.07 3.40 15.18
N LEU A 346 14.76 2.76 14.23
CA LEU A 346 15.67 1.65 14.49
C LEU A 346 17.05 2.22 14.83
N LEU A 347 17.26 2.59 16.08
CA LEU A 347 18.51 3.22 16.51
C LEU A 347 19.68 2.22 16.37
N PRO A 348 20.74 2.55 15.60
CA PRO A 348 21.86 1.64 15.32
C PRO A 348 22.47 0.94 16.53
N HIS A 349 22.70 1.70 17.60
CA HIS A 349 23.39 1.24 18.80
C HIS A 349 22.57 0.25 19.63
N LEU A 350 21.26 0.15 19.36
CA LEU A 350 20.35 -0.82 19.99
C LEU A 350 20.20 -2.11 19.16
N LEU A 351 20.75 -2.15 17.94
CA LEU A 351 20.72 -3.33 17.09
C LEU A 351 21.83 -4.31 17.52
N THR A 352 21.45 -5.35 18.26
CA THR A 352 22.38 -6.40 18.67
C THR A 352 22.36 -7.56 17.68
N PRO A 353 23.53 -8.08 17.27
CA PRO A 353 23.62 -9.22 16.35
C PRO A 353 23.47 -10.59 17.05
N THR A 354 23.12 -10.63 18.34
CA THR A 354 22.91 -11.90 19.04
C THR A 354 21.59 -12.54 18.63
N SER A 355 21.71 -13.76 18.11
CA SER A 355 20.69 -14.53 17.42
C SER A 355 19.59 -15.05 18.34
N SER A 356 18.64 -14.18 18.70
CA SER A 356 17.30 -14.55 19.20
C SER A 356 16.42 -13.35 19.57
N SER A 357 16.92 -12.11 19.52
CA SER A 357 16.15 -10.90 19.85
C SER A 357 15.46 -10.29 18.64
N SER A 358 14.37 -9.52 18.87
CA SER A 358 13.72 -8.70 17.83
C SER A 358 14.67 -7.73 17.13
N ALA A 359 15.79 -7.36 17.78
CA ALA A 359 16.84 -6.51 17.22
C ALA A 359 17.59 -7.17 16.05
N ALA A 360 17.74 -8.50 16.03
CA ALA A 360 18.35 -9.22 14.92
C ALA A 360 17.49 -9.12 13.64
N ASN A 361 16.16 -9.11 13.77
CA ASN A 361 15.22 -8.98 12.64
C ASN A 361 15.23 -7.58 12.01
N HIS A 362 15.79 -6.59 12.68
CA HIS A 362 15.85 -5.20 12.20
C HIS A 362 17.19 -4.85 11.52
N THR A 363 18.21 -5.70 11.66
CA THR A 363 19.51 -5.53 10.98
C THR A 363 19.40 -5.41 9.45
N PRO A 364 18.50 -6.15 8.75
CA PRO A 364 18.32 -5.99 7.31
C PRO A 364 17.95 -4.58 6.85
N PHE A 365 17.24 -3.79 7.67
CA PHE A 365 16.81 -2.44 7.31
C PHE A 365 18.02 -1.52 7.08
N TRP A 366 18.97 -1.51 8.01
CA TRP A 366 20.22 -0.75 7.88
C TRP A 366 21.14 -1.31 6.81
N THR A 367 21.26 -2.64 6.73
CA THR A 367 22.09 -3.30 5.72
C THR A 367 21.64 -2.95 4.31
N ALA A 368 20.33 -3.00 4.04
CA ALA A 368 19.76 -2.64 2.74
C ALA A 368 19.91 -1.13 2.45
N THR A 369 19.75 -0.27 3.46
CA THR A 369 19.99 1.18 3.34
C THR A 369 21.43 1.49 2.90
N ILE A 370 22.40 0.76 3.44
CA ILE A 370 23.81 0.94 3.11
C ILE A 370 24.12 0.36 1.72
N ALA A 371 23.58 -0.81 1.40
CA ALA A 371 23.75 -1.44 0.09
C ALA A 371 23.17 -0.59 -1.06
N ALA A 372 22.13 0.21 -0.79
CA ALA A 372 21.54 1.16 -1.74
C ALA A 372 22.23 2.54 -1.73
N ASP A 373 23.36 2.71 -1.04
CA ASP A 373 24.11 3.96 -0.91
C ASP A 373 23.31 5.18 -0.39
N LEU A 374 22.12 4.95 0.19
CA LEU A 374 21.26 6.01 0.73
C LEU A 374 21.89 6.76 1.90
N HIS A 375 22.78 6.09 2.64
CA HIS A 375 23.58 6.69 3.70
C HIS A 375 24.59 7.75 3.20
N LYS A 376 24.92 7.76 1.91
CA LYS A 376 25.75 8.80 1.26
C LYS A 376 24.87 9.80 0.51
N LEU A 377 23.87 9.29 -0.21
CA LEU A 377 23.00 10.10 -1.05
C LEU A 377 22.21 11.15 -0.26
N LEU A 378 21.50 10.74 0.80
CA LEU A 378 20.62 11.68 1.53
C LEU A 378 21.39 12.82 2.22
N PRO A 379 22.53 12.57 2.89
CA PRO A 379 23.35 13.66 3.41
C PRO A 379 23.87 14.63 2.35
N ALA A 380 24.15 14.15 1.12
CA ALA A 380 24.63 14.98 0.02
C ALA A 380 23.56 15.97 -0.48
N LEU A 381 22.28 15.59 -0.42
CA LEU A 381 21.16 16.50 -0.71
C LEU A 381 21.03 17.61 0.34
N ASN A 382 21.49 17.36 1.57
CA ASN A 382 21.47 18.29 2.70
C ASN A 382 20.11 18.96 2.95
N GLN A 383 19.03 18.19 2.79
CA GLN A 383 17.65 18.61 3.01
C GLN A 383 16.96 17.70 4.03
N PRO A 384 15.95 18.20 4.78
CA PRO A 384 15.11 17.35 5.62
C PRO A 384 14.21 16.48 4.73
N ILE A 385 14.68 15.27 4.42
CA ILE A 385 14.08 14.38 3.40
C ILE A 385 13.87 12.97 3.95
N ALA A 386 12.83 12.29 3.48
CA ALA A 386 12.61 10.86 3.71
C ALA A 386 12.32 10.12 2.41
N ILE A 387 12.94 8.96 2.24
CA ILE A 387 12.60 7.95 1.24
C ILE A 387 11.84 6.84 1.95
N GLN A 388 10.68 6.47 1.41
CA GLN A 388 9.92 5.30 1.85
C GLN A 388 9.96 4.26 0.75
N ALA A 389 10.31 3.05 1.14
CA ALA A 389 10.53 1.92 0.26
C ALA A 389 9.94 0.65 0.88
N GLU A 390 9.76 -0.36 0.05
CA GLU A 390 9.44 -1.70 0.50
C GLU A 390 10.73 -2.52 0.56
N LEU A 391 11.06 -3.04 1.75
CA LEU A 391 12.13 -4.02 1.93
C LEU A 391 11.57 -5.39 1.59
N VAL A 392 12.21 -6.08 0.66
CA VAL A 392 11.92 -7.49 0.32
C VAL A 392 13.19 -8.31 0.44
N GLY A 393 13.08 -9.60 0.74
CA GLY A 393 14.25 -10.44 0.90
C GLY A 393 14.04 -11.69 1.74
N ASP A 394 15.15 -12.35 2.05
CA ASP A 394 15.19 -13.50 2.94
C ASP A 394 14.48 -13.21 4.27
N LYS A 395 13.62 -14.13 4.71
CA LYS A 395 12.82 -14.03 5.95
C LYS A 395 11.87 -12.81 6.05
N VAL A 396 11.71 -12.02 5.00
CA VAL A 396 10.71 -10.94 4.94
C VAL A 396 9.42 -11.46 4.32
N GLN A 397 8.31 -11.45 5.06
CA GLN A 397 6.98 -11.94 4.61
C GLN A 397 6.96 -13.34 4.00
N GLY A 398 7.81 -14.25 4.50
CA GLY A 398 7.94 -15.59 3.93
C GLY A 398 8.70 -15.64 2.59
N ASN A 399 9.36 -14.54 2.21
CA ASN A 399 10.20 -14.40 1.03
C ASN A 399 9.49 -14.80 -0.28
N PRO A 400 8.36 -14.13 -0.63
CA PRO A 400 7.54 -14.51 -1.78
C PRO A 400 8.29 -14.38 -3.12
N TYR A 401 9.37 -13.59 -3.15
CA TYR A 401 10.21 -13.36 -4.32
C TYR A 401 11.47 -14.23 -4.36
N THR A 402 11.61 -15.22 -3.46
CA THR A 402 12.66 -16.25 -3.51
C THR A 402 14.11 -15.73 -3.44
N TYR A 403 14.35 -14.64 -2.71
CA TYR A 403 15.69 -14.10 -2.50
C TYR A 403 16.61 -15.13 -1.79
N PRO A 404 17.91 -15.20 -2.14
CA PRO A 404 18.88 -16.05 -1.45
C PRO A 404 19.04 -15.65 0.04
N PRO A 405 19.51 -16.58 0.89
CA PRO A 405 19.73 -16.29 2.31
C PRO A 405 20.55 -15.02 2.55
N GLY A 406 20.05 -14.16 3.45
CA GLY A 406 20.67 -12.87 3.81
C GLY A 406 20.58 -11.77 2.75
N LYS A 407 19.98 -12.01 1.57
CA LYS A 407 19.81 -10.99 0.53
C LYS A 407 18.50 -10.23 0.68
N HIS A 408 18.59 -8.91 0.55
CA HIS A 408 17.48 -7.98 0.64
C HIS A 408 17.65 -6.85 -0.35
N GLU A 409 16.54 -6.28 -0.80
CA GLU A 409 16.50 -5.14 -1.70
C GLU A 409 15.43 -4.13 -1.26
N LEU A 410 15.60 -2.88 -1.69
CA LEU A 410 14.69 -1.77 -1.42
C LEU A 410 13.99 -1.36 -2.70
N PHE A 411 12.66 -1.29 -2.68
CA PHE A 411 11.86 -0.77 -3.78
C PHE A 411 11.21 0.54 -3.35
N VAL A 412 11.77 1.67 -3.80
CA VAL A 412 11.28 3.01 -3.49
C VAL A 412 9.86 3.18 -4.03
N PHE A 413 8.98 3.79 -3.22
CA PHE A 413 7.63 4.14 -3.67
C PHE A 413 7.21 5.57 -3.28
N SER A 414 7.97 6.26 -2.43
CA SER A 414 7.64 7.61 -1.95
C SER A 414 8.89 8.37 -1.56
N ILE A 415 8.90 9.67 -1.85
CA ILE A 415 9.89 10.62 -1.33
C ILE A 415 9.12 11.81 -0.75
N SER A 416 9.57 12.31 0.40
CA SER A 416 8.94 13.43 1.09
C SER A 416 9.98 14.43 1.57
N LEU A 417 9.70 15.71 1.35
CA LEU A 417 10.33 16.79 2.12
C LEU A 417 9.62 16.87 3.47
N LEU A 418 10.38 16.67 4.55
CA LEU A 418 9.86 16.60 5.92
C LEU A 418 9.61 17.97 6.53
N LEU A 419 10.23 19.00 5.97
CA LEU A 419 9.88 20.40 6.17
C LEU A 419 9.84 21.09 4.82
N SER A 420 8.77 21.84 4.57
CA SER A 420 8.65 22.67 3.38
C SER A 420 8.45 24.13 3.78
N ALA A 421 8.85 25.06 2.91
CA ALA A 421 8.48 26.46 3.08
C ALA A 421 7.00 26.63 2.73
N GLY A 422 6.20 26.99 3.72
CA GLY A 422 4.80 27.38 3.56
C GLY A 422 4.65 28.76 2.96
N LYS A 423 3.39 29.19 2.80
CA LYS A 423 3.08 30.56 2.38
C LYS A 423 3.78 31.55 3.31
N ASN A 424 4.47 32.54 2.74
CA ASN A 424 5.23 33.57 3.45
C ASN A 424 6.47 33.07 4.23
N GLY A 425 7.01 31.88 3.91
CA GLY A 425 8.24 31.36 4.51
C GLY A 425 8.07 30.67 5.87
N ALA A 426 6.84 30.54 6.38
CA ALA A 426 6.56 29.77 7.59
C ALA A 426 6.75 28.26 7.34
N PRO A 427 7.21 27.45 8.31
CA PRO A 427 7.31 26.00 8.14
C PRO A 427 5.96 25.38 7.80
N ALA A 428 5.90 24.62 6.72
CA ALA A 428 4.76 23.82 6.32
C ALA A 428 5.01 22.33 6.60
N ALA A 429 3.90 21.63 6.77
CA ALA A 429 3.83 20.19 6.89
C ALA A 429 4.62 19.45 5.80
N ALA A 430 5.03 18.22 6.11
CA ALA A 430 5.73 17.36 5.17
C ALA A 430 4.96 17.23 3.85
N ARG A 431 5.68 17.36 2.73
CA ARG A 431 5.15 17.31 1.37
C ARG A 431 5.75 16.12 0.64
N ARG A 432 4.90 15.21 0.17
CA ARG A 432 5.29 14.14 -0.75
C ARG A 432 5.61 14.73 -2.13
N TRP A 433 6.60 14.15 -2.81
CA TRP A 433 6.91 14.46 -4.19
C TRP A 433 5.83 13.93 -5.13
N ASP A 434 5.76 14.49 -6.35
CA ASP A 434 4.93 13.90 -7.39
C ASP A 434 5.45 12.48 -7.71
N PRO A 435 4.58 11.47 -7.92
CA PRO A 435 5.02 10.12 -8.25
C PRO A 435 6.00 10.04 -9.44
N ARG A 436 5.88 10.95 -10.42
CA ARG A 436 6.79 11.05 -11.57
C ARG A 436 8.18 11.54 -11.18
N GLU A 437 8.25 12.49 -10.26
CA GLU A 437 9.52 12.98 -9.71
C GLU A 437 10.21 11.90 -8.88
N VAL A 438 9.44 11.08 -8.15
CA VAL A 438 9.98 9.95 -7.38
C VAL A 438 10.58 8.89 -8.30
N GLU A 439 9.90 8.54 -9.38
CA GLU A 439 10.38 7.57 -10.37
C GLU A 439 11.66 8.07 -11.06
N ALA A 440 11.65 9.31 -11.56
CA ALA A 440 12.82 9.93 -12.19
C ALA A 440 14.02 10.01 -11.23
N PHE A 441 13.78 10.38 -9.96
CA PHE A 441 14.83 10.42 -8.95
C PHE A 441 15.41 9.04 -8.66
N ALA A 442 14.57 8.00 -8.61
CA ALA A 442 15.03 6.64 -8.40
C ALA A 442 15.92 6.17 -9.56
N GLU A 443 15.52 6.44 -10.81
CA GLU A 443 16.30 6.13 -12.00
C GLU A 443 17.64 6.87 -12.02
N GLU A 444 17.63 8.20 -11.83
CA GLU A 444 18.83 9.05 -11.82
C GLU A 444 19.89 8.58 -10.82
N HIS A 445 19.45 8.06 -9.67
CA HIS A 445 20.33 7.65 -8.58
C HIS A 445 20.55 6.13 -8.49
N GLY A 446 20.09 5.37 -9.49
CA GLY A 446 20.26 3.90 -9.53
C GLY A 446 19.52 3.16 -8.40
N LEU A 447 18.46 3.76 -7.85
CA LEU A 447 17.60 3.13 -6.85
C LEU A 447 16.52 2.31 -7.53
N LYS A 448 16.24 1.11 -7.02
CA LYS A 448 15.08 0.34 -7.50
C LYS A 448 13.79 1.03 -7.04
N HIS A 449 12.87 1.23 -7.98
CA HIS A 449 11.51 1.70 -7.71
C HIS A 449 10.54 0.51 -7.74
N VAL A 450 9.43 0.57 -6.99
CA VAL A 450 8.35 -0.42 -7.14
C VAL A 450 7.93 -0.50 -8.62
N PRO A 451 7.62 -1.70 -9.16
CA PRO A 451 7.29 -1.83 -10.59
C PRO A 451 6.10 -0.94 -10.97
N VAL A 452 6.35 0.06 -11.82
CA VAL A 452 5.33 0.98 -12.36
C VAL A 452 4.74 0.37 -13.61
N LEU A 453 3.42 0.18 -13.63
CA LEU A 453 2.67 -0.36 -14.77
C LEU A 453 2.22 0.74 -15.74
N GLY A 454 2.27 2.00 -15.29
CA GLY A 454 2.07 3.19 -16.09
C GLY A 454 1.26 4.25 -15.38
N TYR A 455 0.92 5.30 -16.14
CA TYR A 455 0.12 6.42 -15.69
C TYR A 455 -1.26 6.36 -16.35
N ARG A 456 -2.32 6.36 -15.55
CA ARG A 456 -3.69 6.07 -15.99
C ARG A 456 -4.70 7.04 -15.41
N VAL A 457 -5.78 7.28 -16.15
CA VAL A 457 -7.01 7.88 -15.61
C VAL A 457 -7.90 6.73 -15.14
N ILE A 458 -8.36 6.73 -13.89
CA ILE A 458 -9.12 5.59 -13.33
C ILE A 458 -10.36 5.25 -14.15
N THR A 459 -11.12 6.26 -14.56
CA THR A 459 -12.34 6.07 -15.38
C THR A 459 -12.07 5.56 -16.81
N SER A 460 -10.81 5.54 -17.26
CA SER A 460 -10.43 4.93 -18.55
C SER A 460 -10.16 3.42 -18.43
N ILE A 461 -9.98 2.90 -17.22
CA ILE A 461 -9.64 1.49 -16.96
C ILE A 461 -10.65 0.77 -16.05
N ALA A 462 -11.62 1.50 -15.48
CA ALA A 462 -12.61 0.96 -14.55
C ALA A 462 -13.87 1.82 -14.51
N ARG A 463 -15.04 1.16 -14.44
CA ARG A 463 -16.36 1.77 -14.25
C ARG A 463 -16.80 1.71 -12.78
N HIS A 464 -16.36 0.69 -12.04
CA HIS A 464 -16.63 0.51 -10.61
C HIS A 464 -15.46 -0.21 -9.90
N HIS A 465 -15.58 -0.42 -8.59
CA HIS A 465 -14.52 -1.01 -7.76
C HIS A 465 -14.09 -2.40 -8.22
N GLU A 466 -15.04 -3.24 -8.64
CA GLU A 466 -14.76 -4.61 -9.07
C GLU A 466 -13.81 -4.66 -10.27
N ASP A 467 -13.88 -3.72 -11.22
CA ASP A 467 -12.96 -3.71 -12.37
C ASP A 467 -11.51 -3.53 -11.91
N LEU A 468 -11.28 -2.68 -10.91
CA LEU A 468 -9.96 -2.48 -10.31
C LEU A 468 -9.52 -3.70 -9.52
N ILE A 469 -10.44 -4.38 -8.81
CA ILE A 469 -10.15 -5.61 -8.06
C ILE A 469 -9.75 -6.73 -9.04
N THR A 470 -10.54 -6.96 -10.09
CA THR A 470 -10.22 -7.90 -11.17
C THR A 470 -8.85 -7.59 -11.79
N ARG A 471 -8.55 -6.31 -12.02
CA ARG A 471 -7.24 -5.88 -12.51
C ARG A 471 -6.11 -6.23 -11.54
N ALA A 472 -6.32 -6.14 -10.23
CA ALA A 472 -5.34 -6.55 -9.23
C ALA A 472 -5.15 -8.08 -9.19
N GLU A 473 -6.22 -8.87 -9.34
CA GLU A 473 -6.12 -10.34 -9.44
C GLU A 473 -5.20 -10.79 -10.57
N LEU A 474 -5.35 -10.17 -11.75
CA LEU A 474 -4.59 -10.52 -12.94
C LEU A 474 -3.07 -10.33 -12.78
N LYS A 475 -2.64 -9.51 -11.81
CA LYS A 475 -1.21 -9.22 -11.59
C LYS A 475 -0.50 -10.24 -10.70
N LYS A 476 -1.23 -11.18 -10.08
CA LYS A 476 -0.68 -12.26 -9.24
C LYS A 476 0.28 -11.73 -8.16
N GLY A 477 -0.26 -11.42 -6.99
CA GLY A 477 0.49 -10.85 -5.87
C GLY A 477 -0.44 -10.10 -4.93
N GLU A 478 0.11 -9.30 -4.01
CA GLU A 478 -0.71 -8.61 -3.01
C GLU A 478 -1.74 -7.65 -3.65
N GLY A 479 -1.35 -6.98 -4.73
CA GLY A 479 -2.26 -6.17 -5.53
C GLY A 479 -1.58 -4.95 -6.15
N LEU A 480 -2.29 -3.83 -6.16
CA LEU A 480 -1.91 -2.59 -6.83
C LEU A 480 -1.97 -1.39 -5.88
N VAL A 481 -1.17 -0.38 -6.18
CA VAL A 481 -1.24 0.95 -5.56
C VAL A 481 -1.42 1.99 -6.65
N PHE A 482 -2.37 2.90 -6.43
CA PHE A 482 -2.66 4.04 -7.30
C PHE A 482 -2.34 5.34 -6.57
N LYS A 483 -1.44 6.15 -7.13
CA LYS A 483 -1.03 7.43 -6.55
C LYS A 483 -1.40 8.58 -7.47
N ASN A 484 -2.30 9.45 -7.03
CA ASN A 484 -2.75 10.60 -7.82
C ASN A 484 -1.62 11.64 -8.00
N CYS A 485 -1.29 11.97 -9.25
CA CYS A 485 -0.26 12.95 -9.61
C CYS A 485 -0.75 14.41 -9.56
N VAL A 486 -1.99 14.67 -9.13
CA VAL A 486 -2.60 16.00 -9.15
C VAL A 486 -3.00 16.43 -7.74
N ASP A 487 -3.73 15.59 -7.00
CA ASP A 487 -4.25 15.94 -5.66
C ASP A 487 -3.63 15.13 -4.51
N GLY A 488 -2.60 14.31 -4.80
CA GLY A 488 -1.81 13.57 -3.79
C GLY A 488 -2.55 12.43 -3.10
N ARG A 489 -3.79 12.11 -3.50
CA ARG A 489 -4.56 11.00 -2.92
C ARG A 489 -4.07 9.66 -3.41
N TRP A 490 -3.84 8.73 -2.49
CA TRP A 490 -3.40 7.37 -2.81
C TRP A 490 -4.45 6.37 -2.34
N PHE A 491 -4.60 5.28 -3.09
CA PHE A 491 -5.38 4.13 -2.65
C PHE A 491 -4.72 2.84 -3.14
N LYS A 492 -5.03 1.73 -2.48
CA LYS A 492 -4.58 0.39 -2.83
C LYS A 492 -5.76 -0.48 -3.23
N VAL A 493 -5.50 -1.41 -4.14
CA VAL A 493 -6.43 -2.44 -4.55
C VAL A 493 -5.76 -3.76 -4.23
N LEU A 494 -6.34 -4.55 -3.34
CA LEU A 494 -5.76 -5.84 -2.95
C LEU A 494 -6.39 -6.95 -3.78
N SER A 495 -5.60 -7.97 -4.12
CA SER A 495 -6.11 -9.22 -4.68
C SER A 495 -6.80 -10.01 -3.56
N ASN A 496 -8.08 -10.33 -3.75
CA ASN A 496 -8.83 -11.28 -2.99
C ASN A 496 -8.17 -12.66 -2.99
N GLY A 497 -7.65 -13.13 -4.14
CA GLY A 497 -6.92 -14.40 -4.20
C GLY A 497 -5.74 -14.43 -3.23
N TRP A 498 -4.92 -13.36 -3.23
CA TRP A 498 -3.83 -13.20 -2.27
C TRP A 498 -4.33 -13.07 -0.83
N ILE A 499 -5.40 -12.30 -0.57
CA ILE A 499 -6.00 -12.17 0.77
C ILE A 499 -6.48 -13.52 1.31
N ILE A 500 -7.06 -14.38 0.47
CA ILE A 500 -7.55 -15.70 0.90
C ILE A 500 -6.37 -16.63 1.19
N GLU A 501 -5.33 -16.60 0.34
CA GLU A 501 -4.14 -17.43 0.52
C GLU A 501 -3.33 -17.04 1.76
N LYS A 502 -3.08 -15.74 1.93
CA LYS A 502 -2.21 -15.19 2.98
C LYS A 502 -2.97 -14.77 4.24
N GLY A 503 -4.30 -14.62 4.15
CA GLY A 503 -5.15 -14.00 5.17
C GLY A 503 -5.15 -12.47 5.09
N ASP A 504 -6.16 -11.81 5.69
CA ASP A 504 -6.27 -10.33 5.70
C ASP A 504 -5.02 -9.66 6.28
N GLU A 505 -4.80 -8.38 5.95
CA GLU A 505 -3.57 -7.62 6.21
C GLU A 505 -3.03 -7.85 7.62
N SER A 506 -2.14 -8.85 7.72
CA SER A 506 -1.35 -9.35 8.86
C SER A 506 -1.51 -10.84 9.19
N ALA A 507 -2.44 -11.61 8.63
CA ALA A 507 -2.50 -13.07 8.85
C ALA A 507 -1.44 -13.89 8.07
N ALA A 508 -0.59 -13.24 7.28
CA ALA A 508 0.42 -13.86 6.42
C ALA A 508 1.64 -14.46 7.15
N THR A 509 1.52 -14.83 8.43
CA THR A 509 2.64 -15.44 9.17
C THR A 509 2.25 -16.60 10.10
N SER A 510 1.10 -17.25 9.88
CA SER A 510 0.76 -18.48 10.62
C SER A 510 -0.22 -19.43 9.91
N ALA A 511 -0.05 -19.67 8.60
CA ALA A 511 -0.63 -20.87 7.99
C ALA A 511 0.22 -22.10 8.39
N LYS A 512 -0.23 -22.78 9.45
CA LYS A 512 0.43 -23.91 10.10
C LYS A 512 0.73 -25.07 9.15
N ARG A 513 1.92 -25.64 9.36
CA ARG A 513 2.18 -27.08 9.50
C ARG A 513 1.00 -27.80 10.20
N LYS A 514 -0.03 -28.20 9.47
CA LYS A 514 -0.97 -29.24 9.88
C LYS A 514 -1.46 -29.96 8.62
N GLY A 515 -0.86 -31.11 8.37
CA GLY A 515 -1.18 -31.99 7.25
C GLY A 515 -0.12 -33.06 7.04
N LYS A 516 0.20 -33.85 8.08
CA LYS A 516 0.81 -35.18 7.85
C LYS A 516 -0.29 -36.11 7.34
N GLY A 517 -0.61 -35.98 6.06
CA GLY A 517 -1.25 -37.04 5.28
C GLY A 517 -0.14 -37.80 4.54
N LYS A 518 -0.15 -39.13 4.60
CA LYS A 518 0.75 -40.01 3.85
C LYS A 518 0.81 -39.56 2.38
N MET A 519 1.98 -39.12 1.92
CA MET A 519 2.26 -38.99 0.49
C MET A 519 2.35 -40.39 -0.12
N GLY A 520 1.45 -40.68 -1.06
CA GLY A 520 1.77 -41.59 -2.15
C GLY A 520 2.82 -40.93 -3.03
N GLU A 521 3.85 -41.69 -3.39
CA GLU A 521 4.88 -41.27 -4.34
C GLU A 521 4.25 -41.05 -5.73
N GLY A 522 4.65 -39.96 -6.39
CA GLY A 522 4.27 -39.68 -7.78
C GLY A 522 3.43 -38.42 -7.95
N GLY A 523 4.06 -37.25 -7.82
CA GLY A 523 3.47 -35.97 -8.17
C GLY A 523 4.54 -34.88 -8.10
N GLU A 524 5.14 -34.56 -9.25
CA GLU A 524 6.04 -33.42 -9.37
C GLU A 524 5.34 -32.17 -8.86
N LYS A 525 5.94 -31.51 -7.87
CA LYS A 525 5.57 -30.13 -7.55
C LYS A 525 5.90 -29.29 -8.77
N GLU A 526 4.88 -28.77 -9.43
CA GLU A 526 5.05 -27.67 -10.38
C GLU A 526 5.66 -26.49 -9.63
N VAL A 527 6.99 -26.40 -9.74
CA VAL A 527 7.74 -25.19 -9.44
C VAL A 527 7.19 -24.12 -10.36
N CYS A 528 6.76 -22.98 -9.81
CA CYS A 528 6.52 -21.77 -10.59
C CYS A 528 7.84 -21.38 -11.30
N ARG A 529 8.10 -21.99 -12.45
CA ARG A 529 8.98 -21.45 -13.47
C ARG A 529 8.17 -20.32 -14.09
N GLY A 530 8.77 -19.13 -14.13
CA GLY A 530 8.18 -18.00 -14.85
C GLY A 530 7.78 -18.44 -16.25
N TRP A 531 6.54 -18.16 -16.63
CA TRP A 531 6.11 -18.29 -18.00
C TRP A 531 6.87 -17.22 -18.81
N GLU A 532 7.93 -17.62 -19.51
CA GLU A 532 8.38 -16.90 -20.68
C GLU A 532 7.44 -17.27 -21.83
N MET A 533 6.81 -16.26 -22.44
CA MET A 533 6.17 -16.41 -23.73
C MET A 533 7.23 -16.85 -24.74
N ASP A 534 6.92 -17.89 -25.53
CA ASP A 534 7.87 -18.39 -26.51
C ASP A 534 8.13 -17.38 -27.62
N GLU A 535 9.20 -17.61 -28.39
CA GLU A 535 9.61 -16.70 -29.46
C GLU A 535 8.59 -16.64 -30.62
N GLU A 536 7.71 -17.63 -30.73
CA GLU A 536 6.60 -17.67 -31.70
C GLU A 536 5.52 -16.65 -31.32
N GLY A 537 5.06 -16.64 -30.07
CA GLY A 537 4.09 -15.67 -29.56
C GLY A 537 4.63 -14.24 -29.55
N LYS A 538 5.93 -14.05 -29.25
CA LYS A 538 6.59 -12.74 -29.38
C LYS A 538 6.65 -12.25 -30.83
N ARG A 539 6.79 -13.16 -31.79
CA ARG A 539 6.84 -12.86 -33.24
C ARG A 539 5.45 -12.50 -33.77
N GLU A 540 4.40 -13.24 -33.40
CA GLU A 540 3.02 -12.92 -33.81
C GLU A 540 2.55 -11.56 -33.29
N ILE A 541 2.86 -11.23 -32.03
CA ILE A 541 2.54 -9.91 -31.45
C ILE A 541 3.27 -8.78 -32.19
N ARG A 542 4.50 -9.02 -32.63
CA ARG A 542 5.29 -8.06 -33.41
C ARG A 542 4.71 -7.86 -34.82
N GLU A 543 4.24 -8.95 -35.43
CA GLU A 543 3.65 -8.97 -36.77
C GLU A 543 2.28 -8.27 -36.81
N ILE A 544 1.47 -8.43 -35.76
CA ILE A 544 0.20 -7.69 -35.58
C ILE A 544 0.49 -6.20 -35.32
N ARG A 545 1.49 -5.88 -34.50
CA ARG A 545 1.92 -4.51 -34.16
C ARG A 545 2.35 -3.70 -35.38
N GLU A 546 3.05 -4.33 -36.32
CA GLU A 546 3.67 -3.63 -37.46
C GLU A 546 2.74 -3.50 -38.66
N ASN A 547 1.72 -4.36 -38.78
CA ASN A 547 0.87 -4.44 -39.97
C ASN A 547 -0.58 -4.03 -39.75
N LEU A 548 -0.99 -3.58 -38.54
CA LEU A 548 -2.40 -3.27 -38.24
C LEU A 548 -3.00 -2.18 -39.15
N GLU A 549 -2.24 -1.14 -39.47
CA GLU A 549 -2.67 -0.10 -40.41
C GLU A 549 -2.80 -0.65 -41.83
N GLU A 550 -1.87 -1.51 -42.25
CA GLU A 550 -1.89 -2.20 -43.54
C GLU A 550 -3.04 -3.24 -43.63
N TRP A 551 -3.42 -3.84 -42.51
CA TRP A 551 -4.56 -4.77 -42.40
C TRP A 551 -5.89 -4.03 -42.45
N MET A 552 -6.00 -2.87 -41.81
CA MET A 552 -7.18 -2.00 -41.97
C MET A 552 -7.28 -1.45 -43.41
N GLU A 553 -6.17 -1.31 -44.12
CA GLU A 553 -6.16 -0.88 -45.52
C GLU A 553 -6.49 -2.02 -46.50
N LYS A 554 -6.09 -3.26 -46.20
CA LYS A 554 -6.29 -4.44 -47.05
C LYS A 554 -7.52 -5.29 -46.73
N ASP A 555 -8.02 -5.24 -45.50
CA ASP A 555 -9.15 -6.03 -45.02
C ASP A 555 -10.28 -5.10 -44.53
N GLU A 556 -11.26 -4.92 -45.41
CA GLU A 556 -12.44 -4.09 -45.19
C GLU A 556 -13.26 -4.55 -43.97
N GLY A 557 -13.23 -5.84 -43.62
CA GLY A 557 -13.94 -6.38 -42.46
C GLY A 557 -13.32 -5.94 -41.13
N VAL A 558 -11.98 -5.92 -41.07
CA VAL A 558 -11.23 -5.42 -39.91
C VAL A 558 -11.43 -3.91 -39.75
N ARG A 559 -11.39 -3.16 -40.86
CA ARG A 559 -11.62 -1.71 -40.88
C ARG A 559 -13.02 -1.35 -40.39
N VAL A 560 -14.06 -1.99 -40.93
CA VAL A 560 -15.47 -1.72 -40.60
C VAL A 560 -15.79 -2.11 -39.16
N PHE A 561 -15.23 -3.20 -38.66
CA PHE A 561 -15.39 -3.61 -37.25
C PHE A 561 -14.82 -2.55 -36.30
N MET A 562 -13.60 -2.07 -36.56
CA MET A 562 -12.94 -1.05 -35.72
C MET A 562 -13.66 0.31 -35.80
N GLU A 563 -14.12 0.71 -36.98
CA GLU A 563 -14.90 1.95 -37.15
C GLU A 563 -16.30 1.88 -36.51
N GLN A 564 -16.94 0.71 -36.49
CA GLN A 564 -18.19 0.50 -35.76
C GLN A 564 -17.98 0.51 -34.24
N TRP A 565 -16.92 -0.12 -33.75
CA TRP A 565 -16.55 -0.09 -32.33
C TRP A 565 -16.30 1.35 -31.85
N GLU A 566 -15.53 2.14 -32.62
CA GLU A 566 -15.34 3.57 -32.33
C GLU A 566 -16.66 4.36 -32.37
N ARG A 567 -17.55 4.07 -33.34
CA ARG A 567 -18.85 4.73 -33.44
C ARG A 567 -19.81 4.37 -32.30
N GLU A 568 -19.79 3.14 -31.80
CA GLU A 568 -20.63 2.70 -30.68
C GLU A 568 -20.10 3.26 -29.36
N TRP A 569 -18.78 3.31 -29.19
CA TRP A 569 -18.09 3.98 -28.09
C TRP A 569 -18.48 5.47 -27.96
N TYR A 570 -18.65 6.18 -29.08
CA TYR A 570 -19.11 7.58 -29.07
C TYR A 570 -20.64 7.73 -28.91
N ARG A 571 -21.46 6.75 -29.35
CA ARG A 571 -22.93 6.83 -29.32
C ARG A 571 -23.50 6.70 -27.90
N GLU A 572 -22.87 5.93 -27.02
CA GLU A 572 -23.28 5.79 -25.62
C GLU A 572 -23.13 7.09 -24.80
N ARG A 573 -22.38 8.08 -25.31
CA ARG A 573 -22.15 9.37 -24.62
C ARG A 573 -23.15 10.46 -24.94
N GLU A 574 -23.93 10.36 -26.02
CA GLU A 574 -24.85 11.45 -26.44
C GLU A 574 -26.36 11.10 -26.41
N GLY A 575 -26.76 9.88 -26.00
CA GLY A 575 -28.19 9.58 -25.84
C GLY A 575 -28.46 8.34 -25.01
N GLY A 576 -29.21 8.51 -23.92
CA GLY A 576 -29.66 7.41 -23.07
C GLY A 576 -30.60 6.47 -23.82
N GLY A 577 -30.13 5.27 -24.11
CA GLY A 577 -30.93 4.15 -24.62
C GLY A 577 -30.29 2.84 -24.18
N GLY A 578 -31.04 2.02 -23.43
CA GLY A 578 -30.57 0.72 -22.95
C GLY A 578 -30.26 -0.25 -24.08
N MET A 579 -29.39 -1.21 -23.77
CA MET A 579 -28.94 -2.29 -24.65
C MET A 579 -30.14 -3.13 -25.13
N GLY A 580 -30.69 -2.79 -26.29
CA GLY A 580 -31.66 -3.61 -27.00
C GLY A 580 -30.96 -4.84 -27.57
N GLY A 581 -31.41 -6.02 -27.17
CA GLY A 581 -30.82 -7.29 -27.57
C GLY A 581 -30.76 -7.47 -29.09
N GLY A 582 -29.59 -7.92 -29.55
CA GLY A 582 -29.43 -8.77 -30.73
C GLY A 582 -29.41 -8.08 -32.09
N LYS A 583 -28.19 -7.89 -32.63
CA LYS A 583 -27.83 -8.38 -33.98
C LYS A 583 -26.41 -8.95 -33.92
N GLY A 584 -26.28 -10.24 -34.24
CA GLY A 584 -25.06 -11.01 -34.05
C GLY A 584 -24.00 -10.77 -35.12
N ALA A 585 -22.74 -10.88 -34.72
CA ALA A 585 -21.52 -10.73 -35.52
C ALA A 585 -21.29 -11.81 -36.60
N ALA A 586 -22.36 -12.32 -37.23
CA ALA A 586 -22.27 -13.27 -38.34
C ALA A 586 -22.19 -12.60 -39.72
N GLU A 587 -22.38 -11.27 -39.81
CA GLU A 587 -22.52 -10.56 -41.09
C GLU A 587 -21.21 -9.93 -41.61
N PHE A 588 -20.08 -10.08 -40.91
CA PHE A 588 -18.84 -9.34 -41.20
C PHE A 588 -17.65 -10.20 -41.67
N GLY A 589 -17.88 -11.45 -42.10
CA GLY A 589 -16.87 -12.26 -42.80
C GLY A 589 -15.64 -12.70 -41.99
N LEU A 590 -15.56 -12.36 -40.69
CA LEU A 590 -14.46 -12.76 -39.81
C LEU A 590 -14.55 -14.24 -39.43
N SER A 591 -13.44 -14.97 -39.58
CA SER A 591 -13.38 -16.36 -39.11
C SER A 591 -13.54 -16.42 -37.59
N LYS A 592 -14.23 -17.46 -37.10
CA LYS A 592 -14.51 -17.63 -35.66
C LYS A 592 -13.23 -17.56 -34.79
N LYS A 593 -12.12 -18.09 -35.29
CA LYS A 593 -10.81 -18.07 -34.63
C LYS A 593 -10.26 -16.64 -34.49
N LYS A 594 -10.28 -15.86 -35.57
CA LYS A 594 -9.80 -14.46 -35.58
C LYS A 594 -10.68 -13.58 -34.68
N ARG A 595 -11.97 -13.90 -34.55
CA ARG A 595 -12.92 -13.22 -33.67
C ARG A 595 -12.63 -13.48 -32.19
N GLU A 596 -12.34 -14.73 -31.82
CA GLU A 596 -11.98 -15.09 -30.44
C GLU A 596 -10.62 -14.48 -30.07
N GLU A 597 -9.65 -14.48 -30.98
CA GLU A 597 -8.33 -13.86 -30.77
C GLU A 597 -8.40 -12.34 -30.54
N VAL A 598 -9.26 -11.62 -31.28
CA VAL A 598 -9.43 -10.16 -31.10
C VAL A 598 -10.17 -9.82 -29.81
N LEU A 599 -11.16 -10.62 -29.42
CA LEU A 599 -11.91 -10.41 -28.17
C LEU A 599 -11.05 -10.73 -26.93
N ASP A 600 -10.29 -11.82 -26.97
CA ASP A 600 -9.31 -12.18 -25.94
C ASP A 600 -8.22 -11.11 -25.82
N TRP A 601 -7.74 -10.57 -26.95
CA TRP A 601 -6.78 -9.46 -26.98
C TRP A 601 -7.32 -8.14 -26.41
N LEU A 602 -8.61 -7.85 -26.59
CA LEU A 602 -9.29 -6.70 -25.97
C LEU A 602 -9.64 -6.93 -24.49
N GLY A 603 -9.41 -8.14 -23.97
CA GLY A 603 -9.73 -8.52 -22.59
C GLY A 603 -11.24 -8.59 -22.31
N MET A 604 -12.03 -9.02 -23.31
CA MET A 604 -13.50 -9.11 -23.26
C MET A 604 -14.02 -10.54 -23.26
#